data_AF-A0A2D4G2Z5-F1
#
_entry.id   AF-A0A2D4G2Z5-F1
#
_cell.length_a   1.000
_cell.length_b   1.000
_cell.length_c   1.000
_cell.angle_alpha   90.00
_cell.angle_beta   90.00
_cell.angle_gamma   90.00
#
_symmetry.space_group_name_H-M   'P 1'
#
loop_
_entity.id
_entity.type
_entity.pdbx_description
1 polymer ?
#
loop_
_entity_poly.entity_id
_entity_poly.type
_entity_poly.pdbx_seq_one_letter_code
_entity_poly.pdbx_strand_id
1 'polypeptide(L)'
;SGITLSKGDIYKELRLRGYDYGPTFQGVMESSSNGNSGKILWNGNWVTFLDTMLHLMILGEMGRNLRLPTRIRSVCIDPKLHLEFVQKYTEETEVLDVAVDRCLDTITGGAVQI
;
A
#
# COMPACT_ATOMS: atom_id res chain seq x y z
N SER A 1 10.18 -1.11 -18.88
CA SER A 1 9.51 -2.20 -18.14
C SER A 1 10.08 -2.23 -16.75
N GLY A 2 9.26 -1.99 -15.73
CA GLY A 2 9.70 -2.00 -14.32
C GLY A 2 9.71 -3.42 -13.75
N ILE A 3 10.53 -3.65 -12.72
CA ILE A 3 10.52 -4.88 -11.94
C ILE A 3 9.32 -4.82 -10.99
N THR A 4 8.51 -5.87 -10.93
CA THR A 4 7.45 -6.04 -9.93
C THR A 4 7.99 -6.87 -8.77
N LEU A 5 7.80 -6.38 -7.55
CA LEU A 5 8.13 -7.05 -6.30
C LEU A 5 6.93 -7.86 -5.82
N SER A 6 7.17 -9.09 -5.39
CA SER A 6 6.15 -9.91 -4.74
C SER A 6 5.93 -9.48 -3.29
N LYS A 7 4.81 -9.91 -2.70
CA LYS A 7 4.56 -9.81 -1.25
C LYS A 7 5.77 -10.23 -0.40
N GLY A 8 6.43 -11.34 -0.76
CA GLY A 8 7.59 -11.84 -0.04
C GLY A 8 8.79 -10.89 -0.10
N ASP A 9 9.06 -10.31 -1.27
CA ASP A 9 10.13 -9.32 -1.46
C ASP A 9 9.86 -8.03 -0.66
N ILE A 10 8.61 -7.56 -0.71
CA ILE A 10 8.17 -6.33 -0.04
C ILE A 10 8.35 -6.44 1.48
N TYR A 11 7.78 -7.49 2.10
CA TYR A 11 7.85 -7.62 3.56
C TYR A 11 9.23 -8.04 4.05
N LYS A 12 10.03 -8.68 3.20
CA LYS A 12 11.46 -8.88 3.49
C LYS A 12 12.19 -7.54 3.56
N GLU A 13 12.00 -6.65 2.58
CA GLU A 13 12.64 -5.33 2.60
C GLU A 13 12.13 -4.47 3.77
N LEU A 14 10.82 -4.40 4.02
CA LEU A 14 10.26 -3.67 5.17
C LEU A 14 10.83 -4.19 6.50
N ARG A 15 10.99 -5.51 6.65
CA ARG A 15 11.64 -6.09 7.83
C ARG A 15 13.10 -5.67 7.96
N LEU A 16 13.86 -5.59 6.86
CA LEU A 16 15.24 -5.06 6.87
C LEU A 16 15.31 -3.58 7.28
N ARG A 17 14.20 -2.83 7.16
CA ARG A 17 14.08 -1.44 7.64
C ARG A 17 13.56 -1.32 9.08
N GLY A 18 13.30 -2.46 9.76
CA GLY A 18 12.83 -2.51 11.14
C GLY A 18 11.30 -2.58 11.31
N TYR A 19 10.54 -2.81 10.24
CA TYR A 19 9.09 -3.00 10.35
C TYR A 19 8.74 -4.50 10.45
N ASP A 20 8.34 -4.95 11.64
CA ASP A 20 7.90 -6.31 11.89
C ASP A 20 6.36 -6.44 11.80
N TYR A 21 5.81 -6.26 10.59
CA TYR A 21 4.37 -6.39 10.36
C TYR A 21 3.88 -7.84 10.53
N GLY A 22 2.86 -8.02 11.36
CA GLY A 22 2.16 -9.30 11.50
C GLY A 22 1.26 -9.65 10.30
N PRO A 23 0.81 -10.90 10.15
CA PRO A 23 0.11 -11.39 8.95
C PRO A 23 -1.09 -10.53 8.51
N THR A 24 -1.86 -10.00 9.47
CA THR A 24 -3.03 -9.13 9.23
C THR A 24 -2.66 -7.81 8.54
N PHE A 25 -1.45 -7.30 8.77
CA PHE A 25 -0.97 -6.03 8.22
C PHE A 25 -0.07 -6.22 6.99
N GLN A 26 0.11 -7.46 6.54
CA GLN A 26 0.88 -7.75 5.33
C GLN A 26 0.00 -7.68 4.06
N GLY A 27 -0.66 -6.53 3.83
CA GLY A 27 -1.64 -6.31 2.76
C GLY A 27 -1.10 -5.97 1.36
N VAL A 28 0.12 -5.44 1.21
CA VAL A 28 0.75 -5.20 -0.11
C VAL A 28 0.99 -6.54 -0.81
N MET A 29 0.24 -6.80 -1.88
CA MET A 29 0.32 -8.03 -2.68
C MET A 29 1.45 -7.95 -3.71
N GLU A 30 1.55 -6.78 -4.36
CA GLU A 30 2.56 -6.49 -5.38
C GLU A 30 2.93 -5.00 -5.32
N SER A 31 4.16 -4.67 -5.75
CA SER A 31 4.60 -3.28 -5.92
C SER A 31 5.55 -3.16 -7.10
N SER A 32 5.55 -2.03 -7.78
CA SER A 32 6.71 -1.65 -8.62
C SER A 32 7.97 -1.49 -7.75
N SER A 33 9.14 -1.75 -8.31
CA SER A 33 10.41 -1.69 -7.59
C SER A 33 10.78 -0.30 -7.06
N ASN A 34 10.19 0.77 -7.61
CA ASN A 34 10.32 2.13 -7.10
C ASN A 34 9.23 2.51 -6.09
N GLY A 35 8.28 1.61 -5.79
CA GLY A 35 7.20 1.85 -4.83
C GLY A 35 6.20 2.92 -5.27
N ASN A 36 6.06 3.18 -6.58
CA ASN A 36 5.11 4.19 -7.09
C ASN A 36 3.75 3.61 -7.46
N SER A 37 3.63 2.29 -7.49
CA SER A 37 2.38 1.59 -7.78
C SER A 37 2.36 0.24 -7.08
N GLY A 38 1.17 -0.26 -6.77
CA GLY A 38 1.02 -1.56 -6.16
C GLY A 38 -0.41 -2.07 -6.17
N LYS A 39 -0.58 -3.27 -5.61
CA LYS A 39 -1.88 -3.89 -5.33
C LYS A 39 -1.99 -4.13 -3.84
N ILE A 40 -3.04 -3.61 -3.22
CA ILE A 40 -3.31 -3.76 -1.79
C ILE A 40 -4.53 -4.65 -1.58
N LEU A 41 -4.40 -5.62 -0.68
CA LEU A 41 -5.48 -6.49 -0.23
C LEU A 41 -6.69 -5.70 0.29
N TRP A 42 -7.87 -6.08 -0.20
CA TRP A 42 -9.15 -5.71 0.38
C TRP A 42 -9.83 -6.92 1.01
N ASN A 43 -10.22 -6.78 2.27
CA ASN A 43 -10.94 -7.81 3.02
C ASN A 43 -12.06 -7.20 3.87
N GLY A 44 -12.54 -6.01 3.49
CA GLY A 44 -13.52 -5.25 4.26
C GLY A 44 -12.97 -4.49 5.47
N ASN A 45 -11.66 -4.52 5.73
CA ASN A 45 -11.06 -3.84 6.87
C ASN A 45 -10.31 -2.56 6.44
N TRP A 46 -10.93 -1.41 6.71
CA TRP A 46 -10.38 -0.09 6.44
C TRP A 46 -9.08 0.21 7.19
N VAL A 47 -8.92 -0.30 8.42
CA VAL A 47 -7.72 -0.06 9.22
C VAL A 47 -6.50 -0.68 8.55
N THR A 48 -6.59 -1.95 8.15
CA THR A 48 -5.48 -2.63 7.48
C THR A 48 -5.25 -2.07 6.09
N PHE A 49 -6.31 -1.66 5.37
CA PHE A 49 -6.18 -1.06 4.05
C PHE A 49 -5.40 0.26 4.10
N LEU A 50 -5.82 1.19 4.97
CA LEU A 50 -5.18 2.51 5.12
C LEU A 50 -3.74 2.39 5.64
N ASP A 51 -3.48 1.51 6.61
CA ASP A 51 -2.12 1.26 7.10
C ASP A 51 -1.22 0.70 5.99
N THR A 52 -1.74 -0.23 5.18
CA THR A 52 -1.01 -0.78 4.05
C THR A 52 -0.70 0.27 2.97
N MET A 53 -1.57 1.26 2.76
CA MET A 53 -1.27 2.40 1.88
C MET A 53 -0.02 3.15 2.36
N LEU A 54 0.12 3.34 3.68
CA LEU A 54 1.31 3.97 4.26
C LEU A 54 2.57 3.10 4.10
N HIS A 55 2.45 1.76 4.15
CA HIS A 55 3.58 0.86 3.88
C HIS A 55 4.16 1.09 2.48
N LEU A 56 3.30 1.29 1.47
CA LEU A 56 3.74 1.50 0.09
C LEU A 56 4.43 2.85 -0.09
N MET A 57 3.95 3.90 0.59
CA MET A 57 4.66 5.19 0.61
C MET A 57 6.08 5.04 1.15
N ILE A 58 6.23 4.32 2.28
CA ILE A 58 7.52 4.04 2.93
C ILE A 58 8.44 3.19 2.03
N LEU A 59 7.89 2.21 1.30
CA LEU A 59 8.68 1.26 0.50
C LEU A 59 9.57 1.96 -0.53
N GLY A 60 9.04 2.97 -1.23
CA GLY A 60 9.80 3.73 -2.24
C GLY A 60 10.71 4.83 -1.69
N GLU A 61 10.80 5.01 -0.37
CA GLU A 61 11.80 5.90 0.21
C GLU A 61 13.21 5.34 0.05
N MET A 62 14.19 6.23 -0.19
CA MET A 62 15.59 5.87 -0.28
C MET A 62 16.18 5.56 1.09
N GLY A 63 16.96 4.48 1.17
CA GLY A 63 17.62 4.03 2.40
C GLY A 63 16.79 3.05 3.22
N ARG A 64 17.32 2.65 4.37
CA ARG A 64 16.72 1.62 5.24
C ARG A 64 16.43 2.09 6.66
N ASN A 65 16.30 3.38 6.86
CA ASN A 65 15.99 3.93 8.17
C ASN A 65 14.51 3.68 8.50
N LEU A 66 14.23 3.28 9.73
CA LEU A 66 12.88 3.22 10.26
C LEU A 66 12.27 4.63 10.31
N ARG A 67 11.06 4.79 9.76
CA ARG A 67 10.35 6.07 9.69
C ARG A 67 8.89 5.84 10.08
N LEU A 68 8.39 6.72 10.94
CA LEU A 68 6.99 6.69 11.31
C LEU A 68 6.28 7.88 10.66
N PRO A 69 5.09 7.71 10.07
CA PRO A 69 4.25 8.82 9.67
C PRO A 69 3.99 9.73 10.88
N THR A 70 4.47 10.98 10.82
CA THR A 70 4.30 11.95 11.91
C THR A 70 3.14 12.91 11.67
N ARG A 71 2.74 13.07 10.41
CA ARG A 71 1.64 13.96 10.01
C ARG A 71 1.03 13.48 8.69
N ILE A 72 -0.29 13.50 8.63
CA ILE A 72 -1.07 13.36 7.41
C ILE A 72 -1.74 14.70 7.14
N ARG A 73 -1.61 15.24 5.91
CA ARG A 73 -2.16 16.55 5.55
C ARG A 73 -3.68 16.49 5.40
N SER A 74 -4.17 15.43 4.77
CA SER A 74 -5.58 15.21 4.48
C SER A 74 -5.84 13.72 4.29
N VAL A 75 -7.07 13.28 4.54
CA VAL A 75 -7.55 11.97 4.11
C VAL A 75 -8.93 12.18 3.50
N CYS A 76 -9.12 11.71 2.27
CA CYS A 76 -10.38 11.77 1.54
C CYS A 76 -10.82 10.35 1.21
N ILE A 77 -12.07 10.00 1.55
CA ILE A 77 -12.60 8.64 1.35
C ILE A 77 -14.03 8.76 0.81
N ASP A 78 -14.28 8.13 -0.34
CA ASP A 78 -15.64 7.79 -0.77
C ASP A 78 -15.85 6.27 -0.64
N PRO A 79 -16.52 5.80 0.42
CA PRO A 79 -16.68 4.37 0.67
C PRO A 79 -17.61 3.68 -0.33
N LYS A 80 -18.52 4.42 -0.99
CA LYS A 80 -19.41 3.83 -2.00
C LYS A 80 -18.63 3.57 -3.28
N LEU A 81 -17.92 4.59 -3.75
CA LEU A 81 -17.08 4.48 -4.94
C LEU A 81 -15.90 3.52 -4.74
N HIS A 82 -15.36 3.40 -3.51
CA HIS A 82 -14.31 2.44 -3.18
C HIS A 82 -14.64 1.01 -3.62
N LEU A 83 -15.87 0.56 -3.34
CA LEU A 83 -16.31 -0.80 -3.65
C LEU A 83 -16.40 -1.07 -5.16
N GLU A 84 -16.58 -0.05 -5.97
CA GLU A 84 -16.60 -0.17 -7.43
C GLU A 84 -15.20 -0.42 -8.02
N PHE A 85 -14.15 -0.07 -7.28
CA PHE A 85 -12.75 -0.28 -7.68
C PHE A 85 -12.15 -1.61 -7.20
N VAL A 86 -12.87 -2.37 -6.37
CA VAL A 86 -12.41 -3.65 -5.86
C VAL A 86 -12.33 -4.66 -7.01
N GLN A 87 -11.18 -5.30 -7.15
CA GLN A 87 -10.90 -6.28 -8.20
C GLN A 87 -10.55 -7.63 -7.60
N LYS A 88 -10.95 -8.71 -8.27
CA LYS A 88 -10.48 -10.05 -7.92
C LYS A 88 -9.01 -10.22 -8.32
N TYR A 89 -8.18 -10.61 -7.36
CA TYR A 89 -6.78 -11.00 -7.57
C TYR A 89 -6.65 -12.52 -7.71
N THR A 90 -7.40 -13.26 -6.89
CA THR A 90 -7.65 -14.70 -7.01
C THR A 90 -9.15 -14.96 -6.79
N GLU A 91 -9.57 -16.22 -6.70
CA GLU A 91 -10.97 -16.56 -6.37
C GLU A 91 -11.40 -16.07 -4.98
N GLU A 92 -10.46 -16.04 -4.03
CA GLU A 92 -10.71 -15.71 -2.61
C GLU A 92 -10.10 -14.37 -2.18
N THR A 93 -9.31 -13.73 -3.05
CA THR A 93 -8.57 -12.51 -2.71
C THR A 93 -9.01 -11.36 -3.57
N GLU A 94 -9.39 -10.26 -2.93
CA GLU A 94 -9.71 -8.99 -3.57
C GLU A 94 -8.60 -7.97 -3.33
N VAL A 95 -8.36 -7.09 -4.28
CA VAL A 95 -7.34 -6.05 -4.21
C VAL A 95 -7.83 -4.75 -4.81
N LEU A 96 -7.12 -3.67 -4.48
CA LEU A 96 -7.19 -2.40 -5.20
C LEU A 96 -5.83 -2.04 -5.76
N ASP A 97 -5.84 -1.49 -6.97
CA ASP A 97 -4.69 -0.80 -7.52
C ASP A 97 -4.47 0.52 -6.76
N VAL A 98 -3.21 0.77 -6.41
CA VAL A 98 -2.79 1.98 -5.72
C VAL A 98 -1.63 2.63 -6.45
N ALA A 99 -1.59 3.96 -6.39
CA ALA A 99 -0.54 4.77 -6.99
C ALA A 99 -0.02 5.81 -6.00
N VAL A 100 1.31 5.99 -5.96
CA VAL A 100 1.97 7.01 -5.16
C VAL A 100 2.47 8.11 -6.08
N ASP A 101 2.01 9.33 -5.84
CA ASP A 101 2.55 10.54 -6.45
C ASP A 101 3.59 11.15 -5.51
N ARG A 102 4.86 11.01 -5.89
CA ARG A 102 6.01 11.51 -5.12
C ARG A 102 6.16 13.04 -5.17
N CYS A 103 5.58 13.70 -6.17
CA CYS A 103 5.61 15.15 -6.31
C CYS A 103 4.60 15.79 -5.35
N LEU A 104 3.40 15.20 -5.27
CA LEU A 104 2.32 15.66 -4.40
C LEU A 104 2.40 15.12 -2.97
N ASP A 105 3.23 14.09 -2.76
CA ASP A 105 3.33 13.33 -1.51
C ASP A 105 1.97 12.73 -1.12
N THR A 106 1.32 12.09 -2.10
CA THR A 106 -0.01 11.49 -1.94
C THR A 106 -0.03 10.05 -2.41
N ILE A 107 -0.92 9.25 -1.84
CA ILE A 107 -1.25 7.90 -2.32
C ILE A 107 -2.75 7.78 -2.58
N THR A 108 -3.12 7.20 -3.72
CA THR A 108 -4.50 7.00 -4.14
C THR A 108 -4.82 5.54 -4.42
N GLY A 109 -6.03 5.10 -4.10
CA GLY A 109 -6.60 3.82 -4.52
C GLY A 109 -7.98 3.58 -3.92
N GLY A 110 -8.89 2.99 -4.70
CA GLY A 110 -10.28 2.77 -4.27
C GLY A 110 -11.00 3.99 -3.75
N ALA A 111 -10.95 5.11 -4.48
CA ALA A 111 -11.53 6.37 -3.99
C ALA A 111 -11.05 6.82 -2.60
N VAL A 112 -9.90 6.32 -2.15
CA VAL A 112 -9.14 6.85 -1.02
C VAL A 112 -7.98 7.67 -1.57
N GLN A 113 -7.77 8.83 -0.97
CA GLN A 113 -6.55 9.60 -1.11
C GLN A 113 -6.03 9.96 0.27
N ILE A 114 -4.76 9.65 0.51
CA ILE A 114 -3.99 10.13 1.67
C ILE A 114 -2.96 11.13 1.13
#